data_AF-A0A292RKG7-F1
#
_entry.id   AF-A0A292RKG7-F1
#
_cell.length_a   1.000
_cell.length_b   1.000
_cell.length_c   1.000
_cell.angle_alpha   90.00
_cell.angle_beta   90.00
_cell.angle_gamma   90.00
#
_symmetry.space_group_name_H-M   'P 1'
#
loop_
_entity.id
_entity.type
_entity.pdbx_description
1 polymer ?
#
loop_
_entity_poly.entity_id
_entity_poly.type
_entity_poly.pdbx_seq_one_letter_code
_entity_poly.pdbx_strand_id
1 'polypeptide(L)'
;MKKIVFLLCLLILPAQAFEDCVISTDGKLTDISIEQNDIIDVYPIFTIMNEKNTLFVHPLKAGKTRFCVLKNGKQKVMFNVEVTDETTTIGEVDGFEILGLDIPPEVEEAELMRDLPTPPVLRE
;
A
#
# COMPACT_ATOMS: atom_id res chain seq x y z
N MET A 1 26.50 -33.04 -3.54
CA MET A 1 25.69 -32.64 -4.71
C MET A 1 24.30 -32.09 -4.33
N LYS A 2 23.55 -32.70 -3.41
CA LYS A 2 22.23 -32.18 -2.94
C LYS A 2 22.24 -30.71 -2.48
N LYS A 3 23.30 -30.26 -1.79
CA LYS A 3 23.41 -28.88 -1.28
C LYS A 3 23.54 -27.83 -2.39
N ILE A 4 24.19 -28.17 -3.51
CA ILE A 4 24.38 -27.25 -4.65
C ILE A 4 23.07 -27.10 -5.42
N VAL A 5 22.32 -28.18 -5.61
CA VAL A 5 21.00 -28.16 -6.25
C VAL A 5 20.01 -27.31 -5.44
N PHE A 6 20.03 -27.44 -4.12
CA PHE A 6 19.18 -26.62 -3.23
C PHE A 6 19.50 -25.12 -3.33
N LEU A 7 20.79 -24.77 -3.40
CA LEU A 7 21.23 -23.38 -3.58
C LEU A 7 20.82 -22.82 -4.95
N LEU A 8 20.86 -23.65 -5.99
CA LEU A 8 20.42 -23.27 -7.34
C LEU A 8 18.91 -23.03 -7.38
N CYS A 9 18.10 -23.85 -6.69
CA CYS A 9 16.66 -23.65 -6.58
C CYS A 9 16.28 -22.35 -5.89
N LEU A 10 17.02 -21.93 -4.86
CA LEU A 10 16.78 -20.65 -4.18
C LEU A 10 17.04 -19.43 -5.07
N LEU A 11 17.96 -19.53 -6.04
CA LEU A 11 18.27 -18.45 -7.00
C LEU A 11 17.23 -18.32 -8.12
N ILE A 12 16.36 -19.32 -8.31
CA ILE A 12 15.34 -19.34 -9.36
C ILE A 12 13.97 -18.89 -8.80
N LEU A 13 13.83 -18.76 -7.48
CA LEU A 13 12.61 -18.21 -6.89
C LEU A 13 12.49 -16.74 -7.31
N PRO A 14 11.39 -16.32 -7.94
CA PRO A 14 11.17 -14.91 -8.19
C PRO A 14 11.15 -14.19 -6.83
N ALA A 15 11.97 -13.16 -6.68
CA ALA A 15 11.81 -12.21 -5.60
C ALA A 15 10.51 -11.45 -5.91
N GLN A 16 9.38 -11.96 -5.42
CA GLN A 16 8.10 -11.29 -5.55
C GLN A 16 8.08 -10.14 -4.54
N ALA A 17 8.23 -8.92 -5.05
CA ALA A 17 7.96 -7.71 -4.30
C ALA A 17 6.62 -7.19 -4.83
N PHE A 18 5.58 -7.35 -4.03
CA PHE A 18 4.27 -6.79 -4.36
C PHE A 18 4.25 -5.32 -3.98
N GLU A 19 3.62 -4.50 -4.82
CA GLU A 19 3.53 -3.06 -4.58
C GLU A 19 2.61 -2.76 -3.39
N ASP A 20 3.14 -2.07 -2.38
CA ASP A 20 2.35 -1.56 -1.27
C ASP A 20 1.50 -0.34 -1.71
N CYS A 21 0.29 -0.22 -1.17
CA CYS A 21 -0.59 0.91 -1.45
C CYS A 21 -1.04 1.63 -0.18
N VAL A 22 -1.18 2.96 -0.28
CA VAL A 22 -1.78 3.81 0.73
C VAL A 22 -3.13 4.29 0.23
N ILE A 23 -4.13 4.24 1.11
CA ILE A 23 -5.46 4.79 0.84
C ILE A 23 -5.74 5.91 1.83
N SER A 24 -5.97 7.13 1.34
CA SER A 24 -6.29 8.32 2.14
C SER A 24 -7.71 8.81 1.87
N THR A 25 -8.31 9.46 2.88
CA THR A 25 -9.60 10.13 2.75
C THR A 25 -9.72 11.28 3.76
N ASP A 26 -10.77 12.08 3.65
CA ASP A 26 -11.08 13.23 4.52
C ASP A 26 -11.78 12.83 5.83
N GLY A 27 -12.08 11.55 6.02
CA GLY A 27 -12.82 11.02 7.17
C GLY A 27 -12.08 9.92 7.92
N LYS A 28 -12.52 9.67 9.15
CA LYS A 28 -11.97 8.61 9.99
C LYS A 28 -12.39 7.23 9.47
N LEU A 29 -11.46 6.30 9.40
CA LEU A 29 -11.69 4.92 8.98
C LEU A 29 -11.65 3.97 10.19
N THR A 30 -12.67 3.13 10.30
CA THR A 30 -12.82 2.14 11.36
C THR A 30 -13.34 0.81 10.80
N ASP A 31 -13.34 -0.24 11.62
CA ASP A 31 -14.01 -1.51 11.34
C ASP A 31 -13.60 -2.14 9.99
N ILE A 32 -12.31 -2.39 9.85
CA ILE A 32 -11.73 -3.04 8.67
C ILE A 32 -12.06 -4.54 8.71
N SER A 33 -12.59 -5.05 7.60
CA SER A 33 -12.85 -6.48 7.40
C SER A 33 -12.33 -6.90 6.03
N ILE A 34 -11.50 -7.94 6.01
CA ILE A 34 -10.86 -8.46 4.80
C ILE A 34 -11.47 -9.83 4.49
N GLU A 35 -11.87 -10.07 3.24
CA GLU A 35 -12.47 -11.36 2.85
C GLU A 35 -11.45 -12.50 2.81
N GLN A 36 -10.27 -12.24 2.24
CA GLN A 36 -9.14 -13.19 2.17
C GLN A 36 -7.88 -12.50 2.68
N ASN A 37 -7.55 -12.77 3.95
CA ASN A 37 -6.39 -12.21 4.66
C ASN A 37 -5.08 -12.95 4.38
N ASP A 38 -5.11 -14.00 3.55
CA ASP A 38 -3.93 -14.66 3.00
C ASP A 38 -3.44 -14.01 1.70
N ILE A 39 -4.24 -13.12 1.10
CA ILE A 39 -3.91 -12.36 -0.12
C ILE A 39 -3.38 -10.97 0.24
N ILE A 40 -4.05 -10.25 1.14
CA ILE A 40 -3.63 -8.93 1.62
C ILE A 40 -3.80 -8.81 3.13
N ASP A 41 -3.05 -7.90 3.73
CA ASP A 41 -3.33 -7.32 5.03
C ASP A 41 -3.66 -5.83 4.88
N VAL A 42 -4.52 -5.31 5.77
CA VAL A 42 -4.97 -3.91 5.74
C VAL A 42 -5.03 -3.38 7.14
N TYR A 43 -4.28 -2.32 7.41
CA TYR A 43 -4.23 -1.69 8.73
C TYR A 43 -4.21 -0.16 8.65
N PRO A 44 -4.79 0.53 9.65
CA PRO A 44 -4.77 1.98 9.67
C PRO A 44 -3.40 2.50 10.05
N ILE A 45 -2.96 3.56 9.37
CA ILE A 45 -1.82 4.35 9.82
C ILE A 45 -2.33 5.35 10.87
N PHE A 46 -1.65 5.42 12.01
CA PHE A 46 -1.98 6.37 13.07
C PHE A 46 -0.75 7.19 13.41
N THR A 47 -0.87 8.50 13.27
CA THR A 47 0.14 9.47 13.71
C THR A 47 -0.56 10.58 14.49
N ILE A 48 0.19 11.42 15.18
CA ILE A 48 -0.36 12.56 15.91
C ILE A 48 -1.15 13.50 14.98
N MET A 49 -0.76 13.58 13.71
CA MET A 49 -1.40 14.42 12.69
C MET A 49 -2.43 13.66 11.84
N ASN A 50 -2.52 12.33 11.97
CA ASN A 50 -3.40 11.47 11.18
C ASN A 50 -4.44 10.81 12.10
N GLU A 51 -5.67 11.30 12.05
CA GLU A 51 -6.78 10.83 12.89
C GLU A 51 -7.39 9.49 12.41
N LYS A 52 -6.57 8.56 11.91
CA LYS A 52 -6.97 7.29 11.28
C LYS A 52 -7.74 7.48 9.98
N ASN A 53 -7.34 8.44 9.16
CA ASN A 53 -7.95 8.69 7.85
C ASN A 53 -7.13 8.05 6.71
N THR A 54 -6.14 7.23 7.05
CA THR A 54 -5.26 6.57 6.09
C THR A 54 -5.12 5.08 6.40
N LEU A 55 -5.15 4.24 5.37
CA LEU A 55 -4.89 2.80 5.44
C LEU A 55 -3.62 2.47 4.67
N PHE A 56 -2.94 1.45 5.17
CA PHE A 56 -1.89 0.74 4.44
C PHE A 56 -2.45 -0.59 3.97
N VAL A 57 -2.28 -0.89 2.68
CA VAL A 57 -2.65 -2.16 2.06
C VAL A 57 -1.36 -2.88 1.69
N HIS A 58 -1.09 -3.97 2.40
CA HIS A 58 0.11 -4.77 2.22
C HIS A 58 -0.24 -6.09 1.52
N PRO A 59 0.23 -6.34 0.30
CA PRO A 59 -0.03 -7.59 -0.40
C PRO A 59 0.88 -8.71 0.10
N LEU A 60 0.30 -9.89 0.32
CA LEU A 60 0.99 -11.09 0.82
C LEU A 60 1.18 -12.14 -0.27
N LYS A 61 0.25 -12.20 -1.23
CA LYS A 61 0.21 -13.22 -2.28
C LYS A 61 -0.62 -12.74 -3.46
N ALA A 62 -0.24 -13.17 -4.66
CA ALA A 62 -1.03 -12.96 -5.87
C ALA A 62 -2.45 -13.56 -5.74
N GLY A 63 -3.45 -12.79 -6.17
CA GLY A 63 -4.86 -13.17 -6.07
C GLY A 63 -5.80 -11.97 -6.12
N LYS A 64 -7.11 -12.27 -6.05
CA LYS A 64 -8.16 -11.25 -5.98
C LYS A 64 -8.89 -11.36 -4.66
N THR A 65 -9.10 -10.23 -4.01
CA THR A 65 -9.78 -10.15 -2.72
C THR A 65 -10.53 -8.83 -2.62
N ARG A 66 -11.29 -8.70 -1.53
CA ARG A 66 -12.00 -7.48 -1.19
C ARG A 66 -11.86 -7.21 0.29
N PHE A 67 -11.92 -5.94 0.64
CA PHE A 67 -12.04 -5.54 2.03
C PHE A 67 -13.03 -4.39 2.15
N CYS A 68 -13.65 -4.27 3.31
CA CYS A 68 -14.53 -3.16 3.62
C CYS A 68 -14.10 -2.42 4.86
N VAL A 69 -14.45 -1.13 4.91
CA VAL A 69 -14.19 -0.24 6.04
C VAL A 69 -15.41 0.64 6.30
N LEU A 70 -15.55 1.15 7.52
CA LEU A 70 -16.51 2.19 7.86
C LEU A 70 -15.82 3.57 7.84
N LYS A 71 -16.28 4.44 6.94
CA LYS A 71 -15.94 5.86 6.95
C LYS A 71 -16.87 6.59 7.92
N ASN A 72 -16.28 7.35 8.85
CA ASN A 72 -16.94 8.09 9.92
C ASN A 72 -17.92 7.23 10.75
N GLY A 73 -17.64 5.93 10.87
CA GLY A 73 -18.46 4.95 11.61
C GLY A 73 -19.86 4.69 11.04
N LYS A 74 -20.17 5.18 9.83
CA LYS A 74 -21.52 5.09 9.25
C LYS A 74 -21.53 4.59 7.82
N GLN A 75 -20.62 5.08 6.99
CA GLN A 75 -20.60 4.75 5.57
C GLN A 75 -19.74 3.51 5.36
N LYS A 76 -20.37 2.40 4.96
CA LYS A 76 -19.64 1.18 4.57
C LYS A 76 -19.10 1.35 3.16
N VAL A 77 -17.79 1.20 3.02
CA VAL A 77 -17.06 1.32 1.76
C VAL A 77 -16.40 -0.01 1.45
N MET A 78 -16.47 -0.46 0.20
CA MET A 78 -15.91 -1.73 -0.27
C MET A 78 -14.83 -1.45 -1.31
N PHE A 79 -13.68 -2.10 -1.15
CA PHE A 79 -12.55 -2.02 -2.07
C PHE A 79 -12.33 -3.39 -2.71
N ASN A 80 -12.14 -3.40 -4.03
CA ASN A 80 -11.71 -4.58 -4.77
C ASN A 80 -10.21 -4.48 -5.00
N VAL A 81 -9.47 -5.54 -4.67
CA VAL A 81 -8.01 -5.59 -4.78
C VAL A 81 -7.61 -6.77 -5.66
N GLU A 82 -6.73 -6.51 -6.61
CA GLU A 82 -6.08 -7.51 -7.45
C GLU A 82 -4.57 -7.39 -7.29
N VAL A 83 -3.95 -8.45 -6.77
CA VAL A 83 -2.51 -8.56 -6.58
C VAL A 83 -1.98 -9.48 -7.67
N THR A 84 -1.07 -8.97 -8.48
CA THR A 84 -0.31 -9.74 -9.48
C THR A 84 1.13 -9.89 -9.01
N ASP A 85 1.95 -10.63 -9.76
CA ASP A 85 3.37 -10.80 -9.43
C ASP A 85 4.18 -9.49 -9.53
N GLU A 86 3.63 -8.45 -10.17
CA GLU A 86 4.32 -7.19 -10.47
C GLU A 86 3.64 -5.96 -9.84
N THR A 87 2.32 -5.98 -9.69
CA THR A 87 1.55 -4.79 -9.27
C THR A 87 0.36 -5.14 -8.38
N THR A 88 -0.04 -4.17 -7.56
CA THR A 88 -1.28 -4.21 -6.77
C THR A 88 -2.24 -3.17 -7.31
N THR A 89 -3.38 -3.62 -7.84
CA THR A 89 -4.43 -2.71 -8.32
C THR A 89 -5.59 -2.68 -7.34
N ILE A 90 -5.98 -1.47 -6.93
CA ILE A 90 -7.16 -1.24 -6.10
C ILE A 90 -8.16 -0.44 -6.93
N GLY A 91 -9.40 -0.92 -7.01
CA GLY A 91 -10.45 -0.22 -7.75
C GLY A 91 -10.73 1.16 -7.16
N GLU A 92 -10.91 2.15 -8.03
CA GLU A 92 -11.23 3.52 -7.62
C GLU A 92 -12.54 3.59 -6.83
N VAL A 93 -12.56 4.43 -5.80
CA VAL A 93 -13.72 4.67 -4.95
C VAL A 93 -13.83 6.17 -4.67
N ASP A 94 -15.00 6.75 -4.93
CA ASP A 94 -15.23 8.19 -4.74
C ASP A 94 -14.89 8.67 -3.32
N GLY A 95 -14.10 9.76 -3.26
CA GLY A 95 -13.67 10.37 -2.00
C GLY A 95 -12.54 9.62 -1.30
N PHE A 96 -11.87 8.70 -2.00
CA PHE A 96 -10.64 8.06 -1.58
C PHE A 96 -9.54 8.31 -2.61
N GLU A 97 -8.35 8.59 -2.11
CA GLU A 97 -7.13 8.70 -2.90
C GLU A 97 -6.30 7.43 -2.64
N ILE A 98 -5.76 6.85 -3.72
CA ILE A 98 -5.03 5.58 -3.70
C ILE A 98 -3.66 5.84 -4.31
N LEU A 99 -2.60 5.57 -3.55
CA LEU A 99 -1.22 5.85 -3.93
C LEU A 99 -0.39 4.57 -3.81
N GLY A 100 0.22 4.13 -4.91
CA GLY A 100 1.25 3.08 -4.90
C GLY A 100 2.58 3.62 -4.35
N LEU A 101 3.27 2.84 -3.53
CA LEU A 101 4.49 3.30 -2.85
C LEU A 101 5.80 2.91 -3.55
N ASP A 102 5.77 1.85 -4.36
CA ASP A 102 7.00 1.29 -4.96
C ASP A 102 7.32 1.85 -6.34
N ILE A 103 6.43 2.66 -6.92
CA ILE A 103 6.68 3.35 -8.19
C ILE A 103 7.35 4.70 -7.90
N PRO A 104 8.56 4.96 -8.42
CA PRO A 104 9.17 6.28 -8.30
C PRO A 104 8.26 7.33 -8.97
N PRO A 105 8.15 8.55 -8.40
CA PRO A 105 7.30 9.59 -8.96
C PRO A 105 7.69 9.89 -10.41
N GLU A 106 6.70 10.25 -11.23
CA GLU A 106 6.94 10.65 -12.61
C GLU A 106 7.90 11.86 -12.65
N VAL A 107 8.70 11.96 -13.71
CA VAL A 107 9.84 12.89 -13.80
C VAL A 107 9.42 14.35 -13.56
N GLU A 108 8.21 14.74 -13.97
CA GLU A 108 7.68 16.10 -13.74
C GLU A 108 7.44 16.40 -12.24
N GLU A 109 6.96 15.43 -11.47
CA GLU A 109 6.77 15.58 -10.02
C GLU A 109 8.11 15.59 -9.28
N ALA A 110 9.08 14.81 -9.76
CA ALA A 110 10.43 14.79 -9.22
C ALA A 110 11.17 16.12 -9.44
N GLU A 111 10.92 16.81 -10.56
CA GLU A 111 11.46 18.16 -10.80
C GLU A 111 10.82 19.21 -9.89
N LEU A 112 9.51 19.11 -9.62
CA LEU A 112 8.83 20.00 -8.68
C LEU A 112 9.37 19.88 -7.24
N MET A 113 9.75 18.67 -6.80
CA MET A 113 10.34 18.45 -5.47
C MET A 113 11.78 18.94 -5.34
N ARG A 114 12.53 19.11 -6.45
CA ARG A 114 13.90 19.64 -6.44
C ARG A 114 13.97 21.12 -6.09
N ASP A 115 12.90 21.86 -6.36
CA ASP A 115 12.81 23.30 -6.09
C ASP A 115 12.35 23.62 -4.66
N LEU A 116 12.08 22.59 -3.84
CA LEU A 116 11.78 22.79 -2.43
C LEU A 116 13.03 23.28 -1.68
N PRO A 117 12.93 24.35 -0.89
CA PRO A 117 14.05 24.83 -0.10
C PRO A 117 14.52 23.73 0.84
N THR A 118 15.80 23.38 0.78
CA THR A 118 16.41 22.45 1.74
C THR A 118 16.17 22.93 3.17
N PRO A 119 15.73 22.05 4.09
CA PRO A 119 15.54 22.44 5.49
C PRO A 119 16.82 23.06 6.06
N PRO A 120 16.72 24.12 6.87
CA PRO A 120 17.91 24.71 7.50
C PRO A 120 18.60 23.66 8.36
N VAL A 121 19.89 23.43 8.11
CA VAL A 121 20.72 22.57 8.95
C VAL A 121 20.83 23.24 10.33
N LEU A 122 20.18 22.68 11.34
CA LEU A 122 20.40 23.06 12.73
C LEU A 122 21.85 22.72 13.09
N ARG A 123 22.69 23.75 13.22
CA ARG A 123 24.03 23.59 13.80
C ARG A 123 23.88 23.54 15.32
N GLU A 124 24.31 22.44 15.92
CA GLU A 124 24.47 22.30 17.38
C GLU A 124 25.52 23.25 17.95
#